data_AF-A0A1S4DAX4-F1
#
_entry.id   AF-A0A1S4DAX4-F1
#
_cell.length_a   1.000
_cell.length_b   1.000
_cell.length_c   1.000
_cell.angle_alpha   90.00
_cell.angle_beta   90.00
_cell.angle_gamma   90.00
#
_symmetry.space_group_name_H-M   'P 1'
#
loop_
_entity.id
_entity.type
_entity.pdbx_description
1 polymer ?
#
loop_
_entity_poly.entity_id
_entity_poly.type
_entity_poly.pdbx_seq_one_letter_code
_entity_poly.pdbx_strand_id
1 'polypeptide(L)'
;MRDEIYLTKTQKPSSRLPPGWLDCPAFGREIGRIIPSKVPLDETFNDCVLPGKRYSLRQVLHQQKVLGRKLGMVIDLTNTTRYYSSSDWRKEGIKHVKIPCKGRDAVPDNESCHLFVYEVSQFLVRQKDVKKYILVHCTHGFNRTGFMIIHFLMRTLPISVTQAIKIFTDARPPGIYKPDYIDALYAFYHEEKPEMVVCPVTPEWKRSSDLDLNGDAMPDIDDDGGPALPLPDNRETQISLSNDDILGDAVPQDQQGDLRQFCYQALKMAPRGRGTHFPGSHPVSLNRDNLQLLRQRYYYATWKADGTRYMMLITMGGCFLIDRHFNFRRVQMRFPCTHTDEGVAKRVHHFTLLDGEMVIDTLPGTQKQERRYLIYDMMALNGVSIVEQPFCERWRMIDKEVIGPRNHERQHICQSGNPYYRYECEPFRMRRKNFWLLSTVRKVLKELIPELSHEADGLIFQGWLDPYVPLTHDGLLKWKYPEMNSVDFLFEVVDSRELLYLHERGKKKLMEGNRVVFPG
;
A
#
# COMPACT_ATOMS: atom_id res chain seq x y z
N MET A 1 1.67 37.76 64.06
CA MET A 1 1.27 36.40 63.68
C MET A 1 0.50 36.54 62.38
N ARG A 2 1.15 36.26 61.24
CA ARG A 2 0.61 36.49 59.89
C ARG A 2 0.22 35.13 59.30
N ASP A 3 -1.00 35.08 58.79
CA ASP A 3 -1.56 33.97 58.01
C ASP A 3 -0.83 33.81 56.67
N GLU A 4 -0.37 32.61 56.36
CA GLU A 4 0.00 32.18 55.00
C GLU A 4 -0.90 31.02 54.58
N ILE A 5 -1.99 31.36 53.89
CA ILE A 5 -2.80 30.44 53.11
C ILE A 5 -2.04 30.18 51.81
N TYR A 6 -1.40 29.02 51.70
CA TYR A 6 -0.86 28.52 50.44
C TYR A 6 -2.01 28.18 49.49
N LEU A 7 -2.26 29.08 48.53
CA LEU A 7 -3.11 28.83 47.37
C LEU A 7 -2.45 27.78 46.48
N THR A 8 -2.92 26.54 46.57
CA THR A 8 -2.69 25.50 45.55
C THR A 8 -3.34 25.98 44.25
N LYS A 9 -2.55 26.56 43.35
CA LYS A 9 -2.97 26.82 41.96
C LYS A 9 -3.27 25.48 41.30
N THR A 10 -4.55 25.15 41.14
CA THR A 10 -5.04 24.10 40.25
C THR A 10 -4.58 24.43 38.83
N GLN A 11 -3.51 23.77 38.36
CA GLN A 11 -3.03 23.89 36.98
C GLN A 11 -4.15 23.48 36.02
N LYS A 12 -4.40 24.31 35.00
CA LYS A 12 -5.33 23.98 33.91
C LYS A 12 -4.88 22.66 33.25
N PRO A 13 -5.79 21.75 32.87
CA PRO A 13 -5.44 20.45 32.29
C PRO A 13 -4.58 20.57 31.01
N SER A 14 -4.64 21.72 30.32
CA SER A 14 -3.87 22.01 29.10
C SER A 14 -2.37 22.25 29.33
N SER A 15 -1.91 22.52 30.55
CA SER A 15 -0.50 22.88 30.84
C SER A 15 0.30 21.78 31.56
N ARG A 16 -0.24 20.56 31.65
CA ARG A 16 0.48 19.43 32.25
C ARG A 16 1.50 18.86 31.29
N LEU A 17 2.74 18.68 31.77
CA LEU A 17 3.80 18.04 30.99
C LEU A 17 3.45 16.58 30.67
N PRO A 18 3.82 16.08 29.49
CA PRO A 18 3.69 14.65 29.22
C PRO A 18 4.57 13.85 30.20
N PRO A 19 4.04 12.76 30.79
CA PRO A 19 4.81 11.83 31.61
C PRO A 19 6.15 11.44 30.98
N GLY A 20 7.23 11.51 31.74
CA GLY A 20 8.58 11.18 31.29
C GLY A 20 9.19 12.11 30.23
N TRP A 21 8.55 13.24 29.88
CA TRP A 21 9.07 14.15 28.86
C TRP A 21 10.33 14.91 29.31
N LEU A 22 10.44 15.24 30.60
CA LEU A 22 11.49 16.10 31.12
C LEU A 22 12.88 15.46 30.97
N ASP A 23 13.00 14.21 31.37
CA ASP A 23 14.28 13.47 31.35
C ASP A 23 14.48 12.65 30.06
N CYS A 24 13.49 12.64 29.18
CA CYS A 24 13.62 12.11 27.82
C CYS A 24 14.66 12.93 27.02
N PRO A 25 15.65 12.28 26.38
CA PRO A 25 16.65 12.96 25.55
C PRO A 25 16.01 13.78 24.43
N ALA A 26 16.54 14.96 24.12
CA ALA A 26 15.91 15.90 23.19
C ALA A 26 15.77 15.37 21.75
N PHE A 27 16.87 14.95 21.12
CA PHE A 27 16.92 14.45 19.75
C PHE A 27 18.03 13.40 19.55
N GLY A 28 17.94 12.61 18.49
CA GLY A 28 18.95 11.61 18.09
C GLY A 28 19.87 12.09 16.97
N ARG A 29 20.77 11.21 16.52
CA ARG A 29 21.59 11.44 15.32
C ARG A 29 20.73 11.44 14.06
N GLU A 30 21.20 12.08 13.00
CA GLU A 30 20.47 12.09 11.74
C GLU A 30 20.47 10.73 11.04
N ILE A 31 19.38 10.43 10.33
CA ILE A 31 19.21 9.27 9.47
C ILE A 31 18.79 9.80 8.10
N GLY A 32 19.69 9.86 7.13
CA GLY A 32 19.35 10.31 5.77
C GLY A 32 18.69 11.69 5.69
N ARG A 33 19.15 12.65 6.52
CA ARG A 33 18.57 13.99 6.75
C ARG A 33 17.31 14.07 7.62
N ILE A 34 16.92 12.98 8.26
CA ILE A 34 15.82 12.92 9.24
C ILE A 34 16.39 12.97 10.65
N ILE A 35 15.84 13.82 11.51
CA ILE A 35 16.25 13.96 12.92
C ILE A 35 15.10 13.46 13.80
N PRO A 36 15.24 12.29 14.46
CA PRO A 36 14.25 11.84 15.43
C PRO A 36 14.35 12.70 16.70
N SER A 37 13.21 13.22 17.16
CA SER A 37 13.14 14.17 18.28
C SER A 37 11.94 13.90 19.17
N LYS A 38 12.04 14.28 20.45
CA LYS A 38 10.85 14.47 21.29
C LYS A 38 10.08 15.72 20.85
N VAL A 39 8.83 15.87 21.29
CA VAL A 39 8.03 17.06 20.98
C VAL A 39 8.67 18.30 21.64
N PRO A 40 8.88 19.42 20.92
CA PRO A 40 9.18 20.69 21.56
C PRO A 40 7.93 21.29 22.20
N LEU A 41 8.08 21.95 23.34
CA LEU A 41 6.97 22.62 24.03
C LEU A 41 7.07 24.12 23.86
N ASP A 42 5.93 24.78 23.62
CA ASP A 42 5.85 26.23 23.54
C ASP A 42 6.01 26.90 24.93
N GLU A 43 5.97 28.23 24.95
CA GLU A 43 6.19 29.01 26.16
C GLU A 43 5.12 28.77 27.25
N THR A 44 3.98 28.17 26.92
CA THR A 44 2.91 27.90 27.91
C THR A 44 3.34 26.86 28.96
N PHE A 45 4.38 26.07 28.67
CA PHE A 45 4.95 25.08 29.59
C PHE A 45 6.17 25.60 30.37
N ASN A 46 6.58 26.86 30.19
CA ASN A 46 7.80 27.42 30.79
C ASN A 46 7.78 27.42 32.33
N ASP A 47 6.60 27.52 32.94
CA ASP A 47 6.42 27.48 34.40
C ASP A 47 6.59 26.05 34.96
N CYS A 48 6.41 25.03 34.12
CA CYS A 48 6.56 23.62 34.49
C CYS A 48 7.97 23.09 34.20
N VAL A 49 8.80 23.83 33.44
CA VAL A 49 10.11 23.37 32.96
C VAL A 49 11.21 24.36 33.34
N LEU A 50 12.16 23.87 34.15
CA LEU A 50 13.36 24.63 34.54
C LEU A 50 14.11 25.16 33.31
N PRO A 51 14.64 26.41 33.33
CA PRO A 51 15.27 27.04 32.17
C PRO A 51 16.30 26.18 31.42
N GLY A 52 17.14 25.40 32.14
CA GLY A 52 18.15 24.52 31.55
C GLY A 52 17.63 23.22 30.93
N LYS A 53 16.38 22.84 31.21
CA LYS A 53 15.71 21.64 30.66
C LYS A 53 14.64 21.97 29.59
N ARG A 54 14.48 23.26 29.25
CA ARG A 54 13.52 23.69 28.22
C ARG A 54 13.90 23.11 26.87
N TYR A 55 12.90 22.80 26.06
CA TYR A 55 13.08 22.35 24.69
C TYR A 55 11.95 22.93 23.85
N SER A 56 12.08 24.22 23.53
CA SER A 56 11.13 24.97 22.69
C SER A 56 11.60 25.05 21.24
N LEU A 57 10.74 25.55 20.35
CA LEU A 57 11.11 25.78 18.95
C LEU A 57 12.42 26.56 18.80
N ARG A 58 12.61 27.63 19.59
CA ARG A 58 13.87 28.41 19.58
C ARG A 58 15.09 27.56 19.95
N GLN A 59 14.95 26.71 20.96
CA GLN A 59 16.02 25.80 21.37
C GLN A 59 16.32 24.75 20.30
N VAL A 60 15.28 24.16 19.69
CA VAL A 60 15.42 23.21 18.59
C VAL A 60 16.22 23.84 17.45
N LEU A 61 15.82 25.03 16.99
CA LEU A 61 16.50 25.73 15.90
C LEU A 61 17.94 26.06 16.25
N HIS A 62 18.19 26.55 17.46
CA HIS A 62 19.54 26.86 17.92
C HIS A 62 20.43 25.61 17.95
N GLN A 63 19.96 24.53 18.59
CA GLN A 63 20.71 23.27 18.72
C GLN A 63 21.03 22.65 17.34
N GLN A 64 20.07 22.64 16.41
CA GLN A 64 20.33 22.14 15.05
C GLN A 64 21.27 23.06 14.26
N LYS A 65 21.16 24.38 14.42
CA LYS A 65 22.05 25.34 13.77
C LYS A 65 23.50 25.21 14.25
N VAL A 66 23.73 24.96 15.53
CA VAL A 66 25.06 24.69 16.10
C VAL A 66 25.69 23.45 15.47
N LEU A 67 24.88 22.44 15.14
CA LEU A 67 25.32 21.23 14.43
C LEU A 67 25.44 21.43 12.90
N GLY A 68 25.33 22.67 12.41
CA GLY A 68 25.42 22.99 10.98
C GLY A 68 24.19 22.61 10.15
N ARG A 69 23.06 22.31 10.79
CA ARG A 69 21.82 21.86 10.16
C ARG A 69 20.78 22.97 10.14
N LYS A 70 20.02 23.07 9.05
CA LYS A 70 18.84 23.94 8.95
C LYS A 70 17.60 23.07 8.87
N LEU A 71 16.56 23.38 9.64
CA LEU A 71 15.29 22.68 9.50
C LEU A 71 14.53 23.23 8.30
N GLY A 72 14.01 22.33 7.45
CA GLY A 72 13.15 22.69 6.31
C GLY A 72 11.74 22.12 6.43
N MET A 73 11.57 21.05 7.20
CA MET A 73 10.27 20.44 7.47
C MET A 73 10.25 19.87 8.89
N VAL A 74 9.07 19.91 9.52
CA VAL A 74 8.77 19.18 10.75
C VAL A 74 7.56 18.28 10.49
N ILE A 75 7.68 17.02 10.91
CA ILE A 75 6.59 16.05 10.89
C ILE A 75 6.19 15.75 12.34
N ASP A 76 4.96 16.09 12.66
CA ASP A 76 4.34 15.95 13.96
C ASP A 76 3.42 14.72 13.98
N LEU A 77 3.82 13.70 14.74
CA LEU A 77 3.12 12.42 14.86
C LEU A 77 2.15 12.38 16.06
N THR A 78 2.01 13.47 16.82
CA THR A 78 1.18 13.50 18.03
C THR A 78 -0.30 13.60 17.68
N ASN A 79 -1.17 13.01 18.50
CA ASN A 79 -2.64 13.12 18.34
C ASN A 79 -3.23 14.29 19.15
N THR A 80 -2.50 15.40 19.25
CA THR A 80 -2.92 16.58 20.01
C THR A 80 -2.31 17.84 19.41
N THR A 81 -2.93 18.99 19.64
CA THR A 81 -2.42 20.31 19.23
C THR A 81 -1.97 21.15 20.43
N ARG A 82 -1.95 20.59 21.64
CA ARG A 82 -1.67 21.33 22.88
C ARG A 82 -0.22 21.76 23.08
N TYR A 83 0.73 21.18 22.33
CA TYR A 83 2.16 21.33 22.61
C TYR A 83 2.78 22.59 22.02
N TYR A 84 2.33 23.01 20.83
CA TYR A 84 2.77 24.21 20.14
C TYR A 84 1.83 24.55 18.98
N SER A 85 1.89 25.79 18.48
CA SER A 85 1.16 26.20 17.28
C SER A 85 1.93 25.87 15.99
N SER A 86 1.25 25.25 15.02
CA SER A 86 1.84 25.02 13.67
C SER A 86 2.28 26.32 12.98
N SER A 87 1.73 27.46 13.39
CA SER A 87 2.10 28.77 12.85
C SER A 87 3.53 29.19 13.17
N ASP A 88 4.09 28.72 14.29
CA ASP A 88 5.42 29.15 14.73
C ASP A 88 6.52 28.56 13.85
N TRP A 89 6.33 27.34 13.37
CA TRP A 89 7.21 26.74 12.35
C TRP A 89 7.12 27.46 11.00
N ARG A 90 5.91 27.83 10.59
CA ARG A 90 5.70 28.52 9.30
C ARG A 90 6.35 29.90 9.26
N LYS A 91 6.35 30.64 10.39
CA LYS A 91 7.04 31.94 10.52
C LYS A 91 8.55 31.83 10.27
N GLU A 92 9.15 30.71 10.62
CA GLU A 92 10.56 30.41 10.40
C GLU A 92 10.84 29.80 9.01
N GLY A 93 9.84 29.74 8.12
CA GLY A 93 9.96 29.17 6.78
C GLY A 93 10.05 27.63 6.76
N ILE A 94 9.58 26.96 7.82
CA ILE A 94 9.62 25.51 7.97
C ILE A 94 8.24 24.92 7.65
N LYS A 95 8.20 23.94 6.74
CA LYS A 95 6.95 23.22 6.44
C LYS A 95 6.53 22.39 7.66
N HIS A 96 5.31 22.56 8.16
CA HIS A 96 4.73 21.72 9.21
C HIS A 96 3.76 20.72 8.60
N VAL A 97 3.98 19.43 8.87
CA VAL A 97 3.13 18.31 8.44
C VAL A 97 2.63 17.58 9.68
N LYS A 98 1.31 17.51 9.86
CA LYS A 98 0.67 16.78 10.96
C LYS A 98 0.17 15.43 10.47
N ILE A 99 0.63 14.34 11.09
CA ILE A 99 0.15 12.98 10.84
C ILE A 99 -0.32 12.40 12.19
N PRO A 100 -1.59 12.62 12.57
CA PRO A 100 -2.08 12.25 13.89
C PRO A 100 -2.15 10.73 14.05
N CYS A 101 -1.20 10.15 14.78
CA CYS A 101 -1.20 8.72 15.07
C CYS A 101 -2.05 8.48 16.32
N LYS A 102 -3.10 7.65 16.22
CA LYS A 102 -3.98 7.27 17.34
C LYS A 102 -3.16 6.81 18.56
N GLY A 103 -3.64 7.16 19.76
CA GLY A 103 -3.04 6.71 21.03
C GLY A 103 -3.51 5.32 21.46
N ARG A 104 -2.82 4.78 22.47
CA ARG A 104 -3.00 3.45 23.13
C ARG A 104 -2.80 2.22 22.23
N ASP A 105 -1.78 1.43 22.56
CA ASP A 105 -1.47 0.05 22.12
C ASP A 105 -1.67 -0.30 20.63
N ALA A 106 -1.74 0.72 19.78
CA ALA A 106 -1.81 0.59 18.34
C ALA A 106 -0.55 1.20 17.71
N VAL A 107 -0.08 0.54 16.68
CA VAL A 107 0.92 1.09 15.77
C VAL A 107 0.25 2.07 14.80
N PRO A 108 0.98 3.04 14.22
CA PRO A 108 0.45 3.87 13.15
C PRO A 108 -0.13 3.02 12.00
N ASP A 109 -1.28 3.44 11.48
CA ASP A 109 -1.93 2.75 10.36
C ASP A 109 -1.16 2.92 9.04
N ASN A 110 -1.51 2.08 8.06
CA ASN A 110 -0.82 2.03 6.78
C ASN A 110 -0.92 3.34 5.98
N GLU A 111 -2.05 4.06 6.08
CA GLU A 111 -2.26 5.34 5.38
C GLU A 111 -1.33 6.41 5.97
N SER A 112 -1.26 6.49 7.30
CA SER A 112 -0.33 7.35 8.02
C SER A 112 1.14 7.06 7.65
N CYS A 113 1.51 5.77 7.58
CA CYS A 113 2.86 5.36 7.15
C CYS A 113 3.14 5.74 5.69
N HIS A 114 2.17 5.56 4.80
CA HIS A 114 2.30 5.94 3.40
C HIS A 114 2.45 7.46 3.21
N LEU A 115 1.64 8.26 3.91
CA LEU A 115 1.75 9.71 3.92
C LEU A 115 3.11 10.18 4.43
N PHE A 116 3.61 9.59 5.52
CA PHE A 116 4.94 9.88 6.05
C PHE A 116 6.03 9.65 4.99
N VAL A 117 6.08 8.45 4.39
CA VAL A 117 7.09 8.11 3.39
C VAL A 117 7.00 9.03 2.16
N TYR A 118 5.79 9.35 1.72
CA TYR A 118 5.59 10.27 0.60
C TYR A 118 6.12 11.68 0.90
N GLU A 119 5.74 12.26 2.03
CA GLU A 119 6.15 13.62 2.44
C GLU A 119 7.67 13.74 2.59
N VAL A 120 8.30 12.74 3.23
CA VAL A 120 9.76 12.67 3.34
C VAL A 120 10.39 12.57 1.95
N SER A 121 9.93 11.65 1.10
CA SER A 121 10.50 11.43 -0.23
C SER A 121 10.38 12.69 -1.11
N GLN A 122 9.21 13.33 -1.14
CA GLN A 122 8.97 14.56 -1.89
C GLN A 122 9.85 15.71 -1.40
N PHE A 123 10.01 15.85 -0.07
CA PHE A 123 10.92 16.84 0.49
C PHE A 123 12.35 16.57 0.01
N LEU A 124 12.85 15.34 0.14
CA LEU A 124 14.22 14.99 -0.20
C LEU A 124 14.53 15.18 -1.70
N VAL A 125 13.56 14.91 -2.59
CA VAL A 125 13.68 15.10 -4.05
C VAL A 125 13.67 16.58 -4.44
N ARG A 126 12.76 17.38 -3.86
CA ARG A 126 12.64 18.82 -4.20
C ARG A 126 13.76 19.65 -3.60
N GLN A 127 14.35 19.18 -2.50
CA GLN A 127 15.25 19.98 -1.68
C GLN A 127 16.71 19.88 -2.16
N LYS A 128 17.14 20.93 -2.89
CA LYS A 128 18.51 21.06 -3.43
C LYS A 128 19.58 21.40 -2.38
N ASP A 129 19.21 22.12 -1.30
CA ASP A 129 20.16 22.43 -0.23
C ASP A 129 20.28 21.22 0.71
N VAL A 130 21.44 20.56 0.63
CA VAL A 130 21.82 19.36 1.40
C VAL A 130 21.86 19.60 2.90
N LYS A 131 21.96 20.86 3.35
CA LYS A 131 21.95 21.23 4.77
C LYS A 131 20.55 21.40 5.34
N LYS A 132 19.48 21.18 4.56
CA LYS A 132 18.11 21.15 5.07
C LYS A 132 17.69 19.76 5.52
N TYR A 133 17.20 19.70 6.75
CA TYR A 133 16.81 18.47 7.46
C TYR A 133 15.32 18.47 7.81
N ILE A 134 14.82 17.28 8.09
CA ILE A 134 13.46 17.01 8.54
C ILE A 134 13.50 16.66 10.03
N LEU A 135 12.77 17.38 10.87
CA LEU A 135 12.57 17.01 12.26
C LEU A 135 11.33 16.11 12.35
N VAL A 136 11.44 14.90 12.90
CA VAL A 136 10.29 14.00 13.10
C VAL A 136 10.13 13.76 14.58
N HIS A 137 8.93 14.04 15.11
CA HIS A 137 8.66 13.82 16.52
C HIS A 137 7.29 13.19 16.75
N CYS A 138 7.23 12.39 17.81
CA CYS A 138 5.99 12.10 18.53
C CYS A 138 6.10 12.78 19.91
N THR A 139 5.45 12.26 20.96
CA THR A 139 5.63 12.80 22.32
C THR A 139 7.10 12.69 22.77
N HIS A 140 7.67 11.48 22.74
CA HIS A 140 9.04 11.20 23.21
C HIS A 140 10.06 10.97 22.08
N GLY A 141 9.60 10.72 20.85
CA GLY A 141 10.48 10.54 19.69
C GLY A 141 11.10 9.16 19.52
N PHE A 142 10.46 8.11 20.05
CA PHE A 142 10.98 6.72 20.03
C PHE A 142 10.09 5.76 19.24
N ASN A 143 9.00 5.22 19.83
CA ASN A 143 8.21 4.15 19.17
C ASN A 143 7.55 4.59 17.85
N ARG A 144 6.61 5.54 17.88
CA ARG A 144 5.94 6.08 16.67
C ARG A 144 6.93 6.68 15.67
N THR A 145 7.91 7.43 16.14
CA THR A 145 8.94 8.05 15.29
C THR A 145 9.80 7.00 14.61
N GLY A 146 10.26 5.99 15.36
CA GLY A 146 11.05 4.89 14.84
C GLY A 146 10.28 4.06 13.83
N PHE A 147 9.01 3.75 14.11
CA PHE A 147 8.15 3.00 13.20
C PHE A 147 8.01 3.68 11.84
N MET A 148 7.72 4.99 11.84
CA MET A 148 7.62 5.80 10.63
C MET A 148 8.96 5.85 9.86
N ILE A 149 10.07 6.10 10.57
CA ILE A 149 11.39 6.17 9.95
C ILE A 149 11.80 4.82 9.36
N ILE A 150 11.53 3.71 10.05
CA ILE A 150 11.82 2.36 9.55
C ILE A 150 10.99 2.06 8.30
N HIS A 151 9.70 2.44 8.26
CA HIS A 151 8.91 2.31 7.03
C HIS A 151 9.50 3.12 5.86
N PHE A 152 10.05 4.30 6.13
CA PHE A 152 10.77 5.08 5.11
C PHE A 152 12.04 4.37 4.64
N LEU A 153 12.87 3.87 5.56
CA LEU A 153 14.10 3.15 5.22
C LEU A 153 13.82 1.90 4.38
N MET A 154 12.88 1.07 4.80
CA MET A 154 12.48 -0.17 4.09
C MET A 154 11.93 0.09 2.67
N ARG A 155 11.37 1.27 2.42
CA ARG A 155 10.80 1.64 1.11
C ARG A 155 11.77 2.43 0.21
N THR A 156 12.95 2.76 0.72
CA THR A 156 13.95 3.56 -0.01
C THR A 156 15.32 2.90 -0.12
N LEU A 157 15.61 1.92 0.73
CA LEU A 157 16.87 1.20 0.76
C LEU A 157 16.63 -0.32 0.65
N PRO A 158 17.53 -1.07 -0.01
CA PRO A 158 17.45 -2.52 -0.12
C PRO A 158 17.99 -3.20 1.15
N ILE A 159 17.33 -2.99 2.30
CA ILE A 159 17.73 -3.51 3.61
C ILE A 159 16.61 -4.33 4.26
N SER A 160 16.96 -5.16 5.25
CA SER A 160 15.98 -5.93 6.04
C SER A 160 15.37 -5.12 7.19
N VAL A 161 14.27 -5.60 7.76
CA VAL A 161 13.63 -4.99 8.95
C VAL A 161 14.62 -4.91 10.11
N THR A 162 15.42 -5.97 10.33
CA THR A 162 16.45 -5.98 11.37
C THR A 162 17.51 -4.89 11.16
N GLN A 163 17.98 -4.70 9.92
CA GLN A 163 18.94 -3.65 9.60
C GLN A 163 18.34 -2.25 9.78
N ALA A 164 17.09 -2.05 9.37
CA ALA A 164 16.39 -0.77 9.54
C ALA A 164 16.15 -0.43 11.01
N ILE A 165 15.74 -1.41 11.83
CA ILE A 165 15.63 -1.27 13.29
C ILE A 165 16.99 -0.86 13.88
N LYS A 166 18.08 -1.54 13.47
CA LYS A 166 19.43 -1.24 13.96
C LYS A 166 19.84 0.20 13.63
N ILE A 167 19.62 0.66 12.40
CA ILE A 167 19.92 2.05 11.98
C ILE A 167 19.20 3.05 12.90
N PHE A 168 17.92 2.81 13.20
CA PHE A 168 17.16 3.67 14.11
C PHE A 168 17.67 3.61 15.55
N THR A 169 17.96 2.41 16.07
CA THR A 169 18.51 2.20 17.42
C THR A 169 19.85 2.90 17.60
N ASP A 170 20.77 2.78 16.64
CA ASP A 170 22.08 3.44 16.69
C ASP A 170 21.96 4.97 16.68
N ALA A 171 20.98 5.50 15.94
CA ALA A 171 20.74 6.93 15.86
C ALA A 171 19.97 7.50 17.05
N ARG A 172 19.07 6.72 17.66
CA ARG A 172 18.21 7.12 18.77
C ARG A 172 18.12 6.02 19.85
N PRO A 173 19.21 5.76 20.61
CA PRO A 173 19.22 4.70 21.62
C PRO A 173 18.15 4.91 22.71
N PRO A 174 17.44 3.85 23.16
CA PRO A 174 17.65 2.44 22.80
C PRO A 174 16.91 1.97 21.53
N GLY A 175 16.25 2.88 20.81
CA GLY A 175 15.38 2.57 19.67
C GLY A 175 13.91 2.41 20.08
N ILE A 176 13.18 1.58 19.34
CA ILE A 176 11.81 1.21 19.67
C ILE A 176 11.84 0.26 20.87
N TYR A 177 11.11 0.58 21.94
CA TYR A 177 11.07 -0.18 23.20
C TYR A 177 9.67 -0.76 23.51
N LYS A 178 8.72 -0.66 22.58
CA LYS A 178 7.44 -1.38 22.64
C LYS A 178 7.48 -2.58 21.68
N PRO A 179 7.32 -3.83 22.18
CA PRO A 179 7.38 -5.05 21.35
C PRO A 179 6.41 -5.04 20.16
N ASP A 180 5.16 -4.61 20.37
CA ASP A 180 4.11 -4.61 19.33
C ASP A 180 4.52 -3.84 18.07
N TYR A 181 5.32 -2.79 18.23
CA TYR A 181 5.84 -2.01 17.11
C TYR A 181 6.87 -2.78 16.29
N ILE A 182 7.72 -3.57 16.96
CA ILE A 182 8.72 -4.42 16.29
C ILE A 182 8.00 -5.56 15.57
N ASP A 183 7.05 -6.21 16.24
CA ASP A 183 6.31 -7.35 15.69
C ASP A 183 5.46 -6.92 14.48
N ALA A 184 4.82 -5.75 14.56
CA ALA A 184 4.09 -5.17 13.43
C ALA A 184 4.98 -4.88 12.22
N LEU A 185 6.24 -4.48 12.41
CA LEU A 185 7.19 -4.26 11.31
C LEU A 185 7.53 -5.57 10.59
N TYR A 186 7.87 -6.63 11.33
CA TYR A 186 8.15 -7.94 10.74
C TYR A 186 6.92 -8.53 10.05
N ALA A 187 5.75 -8.41 10.68
CA ALA A 187 4.49 -8.85 10.09
C ALA A 187 4.17 -8.10 8.80
N PHE A 188 4.31 -6.77 8.78
CA PHE A 188 4.01 -5.96 7.61
C PHE A 188 4.91 -6.33 6.42
N TYR A 189 6.22 -6.48 6.65
CA TYR A 189 7.18 -6.76 5.58
C TYR A 189 7.33 -8.25 5.24
N HIS A 190 6.52 -9.11 5.85
CA HIS A 190 6.57 -10.57 5.70
C HIS A 190 7.94 -11.17 6.03
N GLU A 191 8.73 -10.52 6.88
CA GLU A 191 10.01 -11.05 7.35
C GLU A 191 9.77 -11.89 8.62
N GLU A 192 10.58 -12.92 8.81
CA GLU A 192 10.60 -13.67 10.07
C GLU A 192 11.44 -12.91 11.09
N LYS A 193 10.93 -12.79 12.33
CA LYS A 193 11.64 -12.10 13.41
C LYS A 193 12.76 -13.00 13.93
N PRO A 194 14.05 -12.63 13.79
CA PRO A 194 15.14 -13.45 14.31
C PRO A 194 15.14 -13.46 15.84
N GLU A 195 15.49 -14.59 16.45
CA GLU A 195 15.56 -14.74 17.92
C GLU A 195 16.49 -13.71 18.59
N MET A 196 17.56 -13.30 17.90
CA MET A 196 18.51 -12.28 18.36
C MET A 196 17.90 -10.87 18.51
N VAL A 197 16.74 -10.61 17.91
CA VAL A 197 16.09 -9.30 17.97
C VAL A 197 15.27 -9.20 19.25
N VAL A 198 15.95 -8.74 20.30
CA VAL A 198 15.35 -8.48 21.62
C VAL A 198 14.86 -7.03 21.68
N CYS A 199 13.60 -6.84 22.05
CA CYS A 199 13.07 -5.50 22.30
C CYS A 199 13.77 -4.90 23.54
N PRO A 200 14.35 -3.70 23.44
CA PRO A 200 14.95 -3.06 24.59
C PRO A 200 13.90 -2.77 25.66
N VAL A 201 14.34 -2.81 26.92
CA VAL A 201 13.46 -2.52 28.04
C VAL A 201 13.02 -1.05 28.05
N THR A 202 11.82 -0.78 28.57
CA THR A 202 11.32 0.60 28.71
C THR A 202 12.34 1.47 29.46
N PRO A 203 12.75 2.62 28.91
CA PRO A 203 13.75 3.47 29.56
C PRO A 203 13.33 4.01 30.93
N GLU A 204 14.29 4.21 31.83
CA GLU A 204 14.06 4.70 33.20
C GLU A 204 13.32 6.04 33.26
N TRP A 205 13.61 6.96 32.33
CA TRP A 205 12.95 8.26 32.23
C TRP A 205 11.44 8.14 31.88
N LYS A 206 10.98 7.00 31.37
CA LYS A 206 9.55 6.71 31.18
C LYS A 206 8.99 5.92 32.36
N ARG A 207 9.74 4.96 32.90
CA ARG A 207 9.31 4.16 34.08
C ARG A 207 9.06 5.00 35.34
N SER A 208 9.89 6.02 35.57
CA SER A 208 9.76 6.92 36.73
C SER A 208 8.45 7.72 36.76
N SER A 209 7.71 7.77 35.64
CA SER A 209 6.39 8.36 35.59
C SER A 209 5.23 7.36 35.70
N ASP A 210 5.53 6.06 35.79
CA ASP A 210 4.52 4.99 35.81
C ASP A 210 4.17 4.55 37.24
N LEU A 211 4.84 5.05 38.29
CA LEU A 211 4.57 4.70 39.69
C LEU A 211 3.97 5.91 40.41
N ASP A 212 2.80 5.74 41.03
CA ASP A 212 2.27 6.73 41.96
C ASP A 212 3.01 6.70 43.31
N LEU A 213 2.70 7.63 44.22
CA LEU A 213 3.30 7.71 45.57
C LEU A 213 3.02 6.47 46.45
N ASN A 214 2.18 5.54 45.98
CA ASN A 214 1.81 4.31 46.65
C ASN A 214 2.41 3.05 45.97
N GLY A 215 3.13 3.20 44.84
CA GLY A 215 3.76 2.10 44.12
C GLY A 215 2.86 1.38 43.11
N ASP A 216 1.68 1.93 42.82
CA ASP A 216 0.76 1.39 41.82
C ASP A 216 1.03 1.98 40.42
N ALA A 217 0.78 1.16 39.40
CA ALA A 217 0.96 1.55 38.00
C ALA A 217 -0.05 2.65 37.62
N MET A 218 0.42 3.86 37.31
CA MET A 218 -0.44 4.90 36.75
C MET A 218 -0.90 4.50 35.35
N PRO A 219 -2.19 4.63 35.01
CA PRO A 219 -2.64 4.48 33.63
C PRO A 219 -1.96 5.53 32.75
N ASP A 220 -1.47 5.14 31.57
CA ASP A 220 -0.87 6.04 30.58
C ASP A 220 -1.88 7.15 30.18
N ILE A 221 -1.85 8.30 30.88
CA ILE A 221 -2.68 9.50 30.59
C ILE A 221 -2.11 10.28 29.38
N ASP A 222 -1.34 9.62 28.51
CA ASP A 222 -0.69 10.22 27.34
C ASP A 222 -1.69 10.57 26.21
N ASP A 223 -3.00 10.37 26.41
CA ASP A 223 -4.03 10.63 25.40
C ASP A 223 -5.35 11.14 26.03
N ASP A 224 -5.75 12.36 25.65
CA ASP A 224 -7.08 12.97 25.91
C ASP A 224 -8.17 12.36 25.00
N GLY A 225 -7.88 11.23 24.34
CA GLY A 225 -8.82 10.44 23.57
C GLY A 225 -9.70 9.59 24.49
N GLY A 226 -11.02 9.69 24.31
CA GLY A 226 -12.01 8.88 25.03
C GLY A 226 -11.79 7.37 24.91
N PRO A 227 -12.50 6.57 25.72
CA PRO A 227 -12.29 5.12 25.81
C PRO A 227 -12.45 4.44 24.45
N ALA A 228 -11.50 3.55 24.13
CA ALA A 228 -11.52 2.72 22.95
C ALA A 228 -12.67 1.70 23.04
N LEU A 229 -13.34 1.47 21.91
CA LEU A 229 -14.27 0.35 21.75
C LEU A 229 -13.49 -0.97 21.80
N PRO A 230 -14.04 -2.04 22.40
CA PRO A 230 -13.39 -3.34 22.44
C PRO A 230 -13.06 -3.86 21.03
N LEU A 231 -11.86 -4.40 20.86
CA LEU A 231 -11.48 -5.17 19.69
C LEU A 231 -12.43 -6.37 19.55
N PRO A 232 -12.94 -6.69 18.34
CA PRO A 232 -13.71 -7.90 18.13
C PRO A 232 -12.83 -9.13 18.40
N ASP A 233 -13.35 -10.06 19.19
CA ASP A 233 -12.82 -11.39 19.45
C ASP A 233 -12.40 -12.06 18.13
N ASN A 234 -11.17 -12.58 18.07
CA ASN A 234 -10.68 -13.45 16.99
C ASN A 234 -11.42 -14.79 17.05
N ARG A 235 -12.65 -14.82 16.54
CA ARG A 235 -13.23 -16.03 15.99
C ARG A 235 -12.78 -16.11 14.55
N GLU A 236 -11.98 -17.13 14.23
CA GLU A 236 -11.71 -17.57 12.86
C GLU A 236 -13.03 -17.99 12.20
N THR A 237 -13.82 -17.00 11.85
CA THR A 237 -14.94 -17.15 10.94
C THR A 237 -14.26 -17.34 9.60
N GLN A 238 -14.50 -18.45 8.92
CA GLN A 238 -13.98 -18.71 7.60
C GLN A 238 -14.57 -17.66 6.65
N ILE A 239 -13.91 -16.49 6.54
CA ILE A 239 -14.35 -15.38 5.69
C ILE A 239 -14.23 -15.89 4.25
N SER A 240 -15.37 -16.13 3.62
CA SER A 240 -15.45 -16.41 2.19
C SER A 240 -14.87 -15.22 1.43
N LEU A 241 -13.87 -15.46 0.60
CA LEU A 241 -13.27 -14.42 -0.23
C LEU A 241 -14.25 -14.03 -1.34
N SER A 242 -14.35 -12.74 -1.62
CA SER A 242 -15.13 -12.19 -2.74
C SER A 242 -14.22 -11.49 -3.75
N ASN A 243 -14.62 -11.53 -5.02
CA ASN A 243 -13.97 -10.78 -6.10
C ASN A 243 -14.15 -9.25 -5.92
N ASP A 244 -15.14 -8.83 -5.13
CA ASP A 244 -15.41 -7.42 -4.80
C ASP A 244 -14.60 -6.91 -3.60
N ASP A 245 -13.82 -7.78 -2.95
CA ASP A 245 -13.02 -7.40 -1.80
C ASP A 245 -11.97 -6.36 -2.19
N ILE A 246 -11.90 -5.29 -1.40
CA ILE A 246 -11.00 -4.17 -1.69
C ILE A 246 -9.58 -4.53 -1.22
N LEU A 247 -8.69 -4.78 -2.17
CA LEU A 247 -7.32 -5.23 -1.89
C LEU A 247 -6.33 -4.06 -1.72
N GLY A 248 -5.47 -4.15 -0.70
CA GLY A 248 -4.39 -3.19 -0.44
C GLY A 248 -4.81 -1.96 0.37
N ASP A 249 -3.90 -0.98 0.45
CA ASP A 249 -4.09 0.29 1.14
C ASP A 249 -4.45 1.39 0.13
N ALA A 250 -5.30 2.34 0.52
CA ALA A 250 -5.64 3.47 -0.32
C ALA A 250 -4.41 4.36 -0.58
N VAL A 251 -4.25 4.81 -1.83
CA VAL A 251 -3.23 5.80 -2.21
C VAL A 251 -3.91 7.17 -2.35
N PRO A 252 -3.43 8.23 -1.68
CA PRO A 252 -4.00 9.57 -1.80
C PRO A 252 -4.00 10.07 -3.25
N GLN A 253 -5.05 10.79 -3.63
CA GLN A 253 -5.29 11.21 -5.03
C GLN A 253 -4.13 12.01 -5.63
N ASP A 254 -3.47 12.84 -4.82
CA ASP A 254 -2.30 13.63 -5.25
C ASP A 254 -1.13 12.75 -5.70
N GLN A 255 -0.93 11.60 -5.05
CA GLN A 255 0.13 10.66 -5.42
C GLN A 255 -0.25 9.83 -6.65
N GLN A 256 -1.55 9.55 -6.82
CA GLN A 256 -2.03 8.82 -8.00
C GLN A 256 -1.76 9.59 -9.30
N GLY A 257 -1.67 10.92 -9.27
CA GLY A 257 -1.35 11.74 -10.43
C GLY A 257 -0.03 11.33 -11.12
N ASP A 258 1.04 11.21 -10.35
CA ASP A 258 2.37 10.82 -10.86
C ASP A 258 2.36 9.38 -11.40
N LEU A 259 1.68 8.47 -10.70
CA LEU A 259 1.55 7.06 -11.12
C LEU A 259 0.74 6.91 -12.41
N ARG A 260 -0.38 7.65 -12.54
CA ARG A 260 -1.19 7.70 -13.77
C ARG A 260 -0.38 8.23 -14.95
N GLN A 261 0.39 9.29 -14.72
CA GLN A 261 1.24 9.88 -15.75
C GLN A 261 2.27 8.88 -16.25
N PHE A 262 2.90 8.11 -15.35
CA PHE A 262 3.78 7.02 -15.74
C PHE A 262 3.05 5.97 -16.59
N CYS A 263 1.86 5.51 -16.19
CA CYS A 263 1.09 4.53 -16.97
C CYS A 263 0.80 5.02 -18.40
N TYR A 264 0.42 6.29 -18.57
CA TYR A 264 0.20 6.86 -19.91
C TYR A 264 1.49 6.91 -20.74
N GLN A 265 2.61 7.32 -20.13
CA GLN A 265 3.91 7.33 -20.81
C GLN A 265 4.37 5.92 -21.21
N ALA A 266 4.24 4.95 -20.30
CA ALA A 266 4.57 3.55 -20.53
C ALA A 266 3.75 2.94 -21.69
N LEU A 267 2.51 3.38 -21.86
CA LEU A 267 1.61 2.95 -22.93
C LEU A 267 1.67 3.82 -24.19
N LYS A 268 2.61 4.79 -24.25
CA LYS A 268 2.75 5.75 -25.35
C LYS A 268 1.44 6.48 -25.68
N MET A 269 0.63 6.77 -24.66
CA MET A 269 -0.64 7.48 -24.79
C MET A 269 -0.48 8.96 -24.51
N ALA A 270 -1.12 9.79 -25.34
CA ALA A 270 -1.35 11.19 -25.00
C ALA A 270 -2.54 11.30 -24.02
N PRO A 271 -2.48 12.17 -23.00
CA PRO A 271 -3.64 12.44 -22.14
C PRO A 271 -4.80 12.97 -22.98
N ARG A 272 -5.91 12.23 -23.06
CA ARG A 272 -7.10 12.64 -23.81
C ARG A 272 -8.09 13.36 -22.88
N GLY A 273 -8.18 14.68 -22.98
CA GLY A 273 -9.19 15.51 -22.30
C GLY A 273 -8.95 15.70 -20.79
N ARG A 274 -9.93 16.31 -20.09
CA ARG A 274 -9.87 16.60 -18.65
C ARG A 274 -10.12 15.38 -17.74
N GLY A 275 -10.36 14.19 -18.31
CA GLY A 275 -10.75 12.99 -17.57
C GLY A 275 -9.65 11.94 -17.49
N THR A 276 -9.50 11.32 -16.32
CA THR A 276 -8.67 10.11 -16.13
C THR A 276 -9.44 8.90 -16.64
N HIS A 277 -8.89 8.19 -17.62
CA HIS A 277 -9.45 6.95 -18.15
C HIS A 277 -8.46 5.81 -17.98
N PHE A 278 -8.98 4.65 -17.60
CA PHE A 278 -8.19 3.43 -17.48
C PHE A 278 -7.59 3.06 -18.85
N PRO A 279 -6.27 2.82 -18.95
CA PRO A 279 -5.62 2.73 -20.25
C PRO A 279 -5.48 1.29 -20.79
N GLY A 280 -5.87 0.28 -20.02
CA GLY A 280 -5.71 -1.12 -20.43
C GLY A 280 -6.54 -1.52 -21.65
N SER A 281 -6.07 -2.51 -22.41
CA SER A 281 -6.74 -3.01 -23.62
C SER A 281 -8.15 -3.56 -23.33
N HIS A 282 -9.13 -3.28 -24.17
CA HIS A 282 -10.50 -3.77 -24.05
C HIS A 282 -10.84 -4.71 -25.23
N PRO A 283 -11.17 -5.99 -24.97
CA PRO A 283 -11.57 -6.93 -26.00
C PRO A 283 -12.93 -6.59 -26.61
N VAL A 284 -13.04 -6.76 -27.93
CA VAL A 284 -14.30 -6.71 -28.68
C VAL A 284 -14.94 -8.09 -28.75
N SER A 285 -16.28 -8.16 -28.81
CA SER A 285 -16.98 -9.44 -28.90
C SER A 285 -16.74 -10.11 -30.26
N LEU A 286 -16.47 -11.41 -30.23
CA LEU A 286 -16.38 -12.23 -31.44
C LEU A 286 -17.77 -12.31 -32.09
N ASN A 287 -17.86 -11.87 -33.34
CA ASN A 287 -19.06 -11.87 -34.15
C ASN A 287 -18.76 -12.46 -35.54
N ARG A 288 -19.78 -12.54 -36.41
CA ARG A 288 -19.61 -13.13 -37.74
C ARG A 288 -18.64 -12.36 -38.63
N ASP A 289 -18.55 -11.05 -38.45
CA ASP A 289 -17.72 -10.16 -39.27
C ASP A 289 -16.23 -10.29 -38.93
N ASN A 290 -15.90 -10.30 -37.62
CA ASN A 290 -14.52 -10.41 -37.15
C ASN A 290 -14.03 -11.86 -36.99
N LEU A 291 -14.89 -12.87 -37.16
CA LEU A 291 -14.50 -14.28 -37.17
C LEU A 291 -13.44 -14.58 -38.24
N GLN A 292 -13.45 -13.84 -39.35
CA GLN A 292 -12.47 -13.98 -40.42
C GLN A 292 -11.04 -13.69 -39.95
N LEU A 293 -10.85 -12.85 -38.91
CA LEU A 293 -9.54 -12.56 -38.33
C LEU A 293 -8.85 -13.84 -37.81
N LEU A 294 -9.62 -14.75 -37.22
CA LEU A 294 -9.11 -16.03 -36.71
C LEU A 294 -8.60 -16.96 -37.82
N ARG A 295 -9.03 -16.75 -39.08
CA ARG A 295 -8.56 -17.50 -40.25
C ARG A 295 -7.35 -16.85 -40.92
N GLN A 296 -7.22 -15.53 -40.82
CA GLN A 296 -6.21 -14.75 -41.54
C GLN A 296 -4.94 -14.49 -40.72
N ARG A 297 -5.04 -14.49 -39.38
CA ARG A 297 -3.94 -14.14 -38.49
C ARG A 297 -3.63 -15.26 -37.50
N TYR A 298 -2.40 -15.26 -37.00
CA TYR A 298 -1.97 -16.20 -35.97
C TYR A 298 -2.54 -15.79 -34.62
N TYR A 299 -3.63 -16.45 -34.21
CA TYR A 299 -4.27 -16.26 -32.92
C TYR A 299 -3.94 -17.38 -31.96
N TYR A 300 -3.88 -17.02 -30.68
CA TYR A 300 -3.88 -17.95 -29.57
C TYR A 300 -5.11 -17.69 -28.70
N ALA A 301 -5.59 -18.73 -28.04
CA ALA A 301 -6.76 -18.69 -27.19
C ALA A 301 -6.38 -18.99 -25.73
N THR A 302 -7.10 -18.37 -24.80
CA THR A 302 -7.09 -18.70 -23.38
C THR A 302 -8.53 -18.66 -22.84
N TRP A 303 -8.74 -19.18 -21.63
CA TRP A 303 -10.05 -19.08 -20.98
C TRP A 303 -10.31 -17.64 -20.54
N LYS A 304 -11.54 -17.18 -20.66
CA LYS A 304 -11.99 -15.94 -20.02
C LYS A 304 -12.29 -16.29 -18.57
N ALA A 305 -11.49 -15.79 -17.63
CA ALA A 305 -11.75 -16.07 -16.22
C ALA A 305 -12.90 -15.17 -15.75
N ASP A 306 -13.60 -15.62 -14.72
CA ASP A 306 -14.48 -14.77 -13.95
C ASP A 306 -13.73 -14.22 -12.73
N GLY A 307 -13.26 -12.99 -12.88
CA GLY A 307 -12.42 -12.34 -11.88
C GLY A 307 -12.38 -10.83 -12.05
N THR A 308 -11.69 -10.18 -11.12
CA THR A 308 -11.55 -8.73 -11.13
C THR A 308 -10.28 -8.33 -11.88
N ARG A 309 -10.44 -7.66 -13.03
CA ARG A 309 -9.31 -7.12 -13.78
C ARG A 309 -8.55 -6.07 -12.96
N TYR A 310 -7.24 -6.24 -12.87
CA TYR A 310 -6.31 -5.25 -12.35
C TYR A 310 -5.13 -5.11 -13.30
N MET A 311 -4.63 -3.89 -13.50
CA MET A 311 -3.23 -3.71 -13.88
C MET A 311 -2.39 -3.67 -12.60
N MET A 312 -1.12 -4.03 -12.72
CA MET A 312 -0.19 -4.02 -11.60
C MET A 312 1.07 -3.24 -11.95
N LEU A 313 1.35 -2.20 -11.16
CA LEU A 313 2.56 -1.39 -11.26
C LEU A 313 3.51 -1.74 -10.11
N ILE A 314 4.68 -2.26 -10.46
CA ILE A 314 5.72 -2.65 -9.51
C ILE A 314 6.79 -1.56 -9.48
N THR A 315 7.09 -1.05 -8.28
CA THR A 315 8.13 -0.04 -8.03
C THR A 315 9.03 -0.45 -6.86
N MET A 316 10.19 0.19 -6.69
CA MET A 316 11.03 -0.02 -5.51
C MET A 316 10.30 0.32 -4.20
N GLY A 317 9.38 1.29 -4.22
CA GLY A 317 8.63 1.72 -3.02
C GLY A 317 7.40 0.87 -2.70
N GLY A 318 7.06 -0.10 -3.55
CA GLY A 318 5.92 -0.99 -3.39
C GLY A 318 5.25 -1.39 -4.71
N CYS A 319 4.28 -2.29 -4.57
CA CYS A 319 3.44 -2.76 -5.66
C CYS A 319 2.07 -2.08 -5.58
N PHE A 320 1.49 -1.72 -6.72
CA PHE A 320 0.21 -1.05 -6.82
C PHE A 320 -0.73 -1.81 -7.74
N LEU A 321 -1.91 -2.18 -7.21
CA LEU A 321 -3.03 -2.66 -8.01
C LEU A 321 -3.80 -1.46 -8.57
N ILE A 322 -4.17 -1.55 -9.84
CA ILE A 322 -4.85 -0.51 -10.59
C ILE A 322 -6.18 -1.06 -11.08
N ASP A 323 -7.28 -0.53 -10.56
CA ASP A 323 -8.62 -0.98 -10.91
C ASP A 323 -9.10 -0.38 -12.25
N ARG A 324 -10.29 -0.81 -12.70
CA ARG A 324 -10.97 -0.29 -13.90
C ARG A 324 -11.37 1.18 -13.83
N HIS A 325 -11.44 1.75 -12.62
CA HIS A 325 -11.69 3.18 -12.38
C HIS A 325 -10.39 4.00 -12.36
N PHE A 326 -9.25 3.36 -12.62
CA PHE A 326 -7.92 3.93 -12.61
C PHE A 326 -7.52 4.50 -11.24
N ASN A 327 -7.96 3.81 -10.17
CA ASN A 327 -7.52 4.04 -8.81
C ASN A 327 -6.37 3.09 -8.45
N PHE A 328 -5.46 3.58 -7.62
CA PHE A 328 -4.28 2.84 -7.18
C PHE A 328 -4.46 2.40 -5.73
N ARG A 329 -4.19 1.12 -5.46
CA ARG A 329 -4.12 0.59 -4.10
C ARG A 329 -2.80 -0.12 -3.89
N ARG A 330 -2.10 0.22 -2.82
CA ARG A 330 -0.75 -0.30 -2.54
C ARG A 330 -0.86 -1.67 -1.87
N VAL A 331 -0.05 -2.62 -2.32
CA VAL A 331 0.07 -3.96 -1.71
C VAL A 331 1.53 -4.26 -1.38
N GLN A 332 1.75 -4.95 -0.26
CA GLN A 332 3.08 -5.33 0.19
C GLN A 332 3.44 -6.72 -0.36
N MET A 333 4.32 -6.73 -1.36
CA MET A 333 4.81 -7.92 -2.06
C MET A 333 6.23 -7.67 -2.56
N ARG A 334 6.97 -8.75 -2.81
CA ARG A 334 8.39 -8.70 -3.17
C ARG A 334 8.66 -9.10 -4.61
N PHE A 335 9.39 -8.26 -5.36
CA PHE A 335 9.67 -8.50 -6.78
C PHE A 335 11.17 -8.42 -7.09
N PRO A 336 11.92 -9.52 -6.88
CA PRO A 336 13.32 -9.59 -7.28
C PRO A 336 13.46 -9.62 -8.81
N CYS A 337 14.50 -8.99 -9.34
CA CYS A 337 14.87 -9.14 -10.74
C CYS A 337 15.68 -10.42 -10.99
N THR A 338 15.78 -10.82 -12.25
CA THR A 338 16.73 -11.82 -12.75
C THR A 338 18.17 -11.44 -12.35
N HIS A 339 18.92 -12.41 -11.81
CA HIS A 339 20.29 -12.20 -11.32
C HIS A 339 21.19 -11.58 -12.40
N THR A 340 21.83 -10.45 -12.08
CA THR A 340 23.08 -10.01 -12.73
C THR A 340 24.15 -10.04 -11.65
N ASP A 341 24.93 -11.14 -11.65
CA ASP A 341 26.18 -11.41 -10.93
C ASP A 341 26.22 -11.35 -9.39
N GLU A 342 26.88 -12.37 -8.84
CA GLU A 342 27.22 -12.54 -7.42
C GLU A 342 27.99 -11.31 -6.90
N GLY A 343 27.37 -10.54 -6.00
CA GLY A 343 28.02 -9.45 -5.26
C GLY A 343 27.37 -8.08 -5.36
N VAL A 344 26.43 -7.87 -6.30
CA VAL A 344 25.65 -6.62 -6.38
C VAL A 344 24.32 -6.81 -5.64
N ALA A 345 23.94 -5.82 -4.83
CA ALA A 345 22.67 -5.81 -4.09
C ALA A 345 21.50 -6.27 -4.97
N LYS A 346 20.70 -7.22 -4.46
CA LYS A 346 19.54 -7.79 -5.16
C LYS A 346 18.69 -6.67 -5.76
N ARG A 347 18.69 -6.54 -7.08
CA ARG A 347 17.88 -5.55 -7.78
C ARG A 347 16.41 -5.96 -7.66
N VAL A 348 15.57 -5.01 -7.31
CA VAL A 348 14.11 -5.16 -7.32
C VAL A 348 13.53 -4.40 -8.50
N HIS A 349 12.37 -4.85 -8.98
CA HIS A 349 11.71 -4.20 -10.11
C HIS A 349 11.39 -2.73 -9.80
N HIS A 350 11.57 -1.87 -10.79
CA HIS A 350 11.20 -0.47 -10.69
C HIS A 350 10.48 0.01 -11.95
N PHE A 351 9.21 0.37 -11.84
CA PHE A 351 8.39 0.79 -12.99
C PHE A 351 8.16 -0.35 -14.00
N THR A 352 7.77 -1.52 -13.51
CA THR A 352 7.28 -2.64 -14.34
C THR A 352 5.76 -2.65 -14.31
N LEU A 353 5.10 -2.69 -15.48
CA LEU A 353 3.65 -2.59 -15.63
C LEU A 353 3.08 -3.86 -16.28
N LEU A 354 2.15 -4.51 -15.58
CA LEU A 354 1.54 -5.79 -15.94
C LEU A 354 0.02 -5.64 -16.11
N ASP A 355 -0.58 -6.44 -17.01
CA ASP A 355 -2.04 -6.56 -17.16
C ASP A 355 -2.47 -7.97 -16.77
N GLY A 356 -3.53 -8.04 -15.96
CA GLY A 356 -3.93 -9.28 -15.34
C GLY A 356 -5.35 -9.29 -14.79
N GLU A 357 -5.67 -10.40 -14.16
CA GLU A 357 -6.99 -10.68 -13.61
C GLU A 357 -6.82 -11.39 -12.27
N MET A 358 -7.44 -10.85 -11.23
CA MET A 358 -7.49 -11.48 -9.91
C MET A 358 -8.65 -12.47 -9.89
N VAL A 359 -8.34 -13.73 -9.60
CA VAL A 359 -9.32 -14.80 -9.42
C VAL A 359 -9.21 -15.37 -8.01
N ILE A 360 -10.26 -16.06 -7.58
CA ILE A 360 -10.28 -16.82 -6.34
C ILE A 360 -10.30 -18.30 -6.71
N ASP A 361 -9.20 -19.00 -6.40
CA ASP A 361 -9.12 -20.45 -6.54
C ASP A 361 -9.75 -21.11 -5.32
N THR A 362 -10.62 -22.09 -5.54
CA THR A 362 -11.09 -23.00 -4.51
C THR A 362 -10.33 -24.33 -4.65
N LEU A 363 -9.49 -24.64 -3.66
CA LEU A 363 -8.66 -25.84 -3.71
C LEU A 363 -9.52 -27.11 -3.56
N PRO A 364 -9.42 -28.08 -4.49
CA PRO A 364 -10.18 -29.32 -4.41
C PRO A 364 -9.80 -30.08 -3.14
N GLY A 365 -10.82 -30.60 -2.44
CA GLY A 365 -10.67 -31.36 -1.20
C GLY A 365 -10.70 -30.51 0.08
N THR A 366 -9.91 -29.43 0.16
CA THR A 366 -9.86 -28.58 1.37
C THR A 366 -10.92 -27.47 1.40
N GLN A 367 -11.52 -27.14 0.25
CA GLN A 367 -12.43 -25.99 0.07
C GLN A 367 -11.79 -24.66 0.50
N LYS A 368 -10.46 -24.62 0.65
CA LYS A 368 -9.74 -23.40 0.99
C LYS A 368 -9.69 -22.50 -0.23
N GLN A 369 -10.08 -21.24 -0.03
CA GLN A 369 -10.01 -20.22 -1.05
C GLN A 369 -8.66 -19.49 -0.99
N GLU A 370 -8.01 -19.30 -2.14
CA GLU A 370 -6.79 -18.52 -2.27
C GLU A 370 -6.89 -17.55 -3.46
N ARG A 371 -6.46 -16.30 -3.27
CA ARG A 371 -6.40 -15.32 -4.37
C ARG A 371 -5.22 -15.59 -5.28
N ARG A 372 -5.44 -15.50 -6.58
CA ARG A 372 -4.41 -15.62 -7.61
C ARG A 372 -4.54 -14.51 -8.64
N TYR A 373 -3.45 -13.79 -8.85
CA TYR A 373 -3.31 -12.83 -9.94
C TYR A 373 -2.76 -13.54 -11.18
N LEU A 374 -3.61 -13.68 -12.20
CA LEU A 374 -3.32 -14.24 -13.51
C LEU A 374 -2.80 -13.13 -14.43
N ILE A 375 -1.51 -13.10 -14.67
CA ILE A 375 -0.87 -12.13 -15.57
C ILE A 375 -1.01 -12.66 -16.99
N TYR A 376 -1.67 -11.91 -17.87
CA TYR A 376 -1.78 -12.29 -19.28
C TYR A 376 -0.96 -11.40 -20.21
N ASP A 377 -0.56 -10.21 -19.77
CA ASP A 377 0.29 -9.35 -20.58
C ASP A 377 1.24 -8.44 -19.76
N MET A 378 2.29 -7.91 -20.42
CA MET A 378 3.25 -6.96 -19.87
C MET A 378 3.48 -5.79 -20.83
N MET A 379 3.49 -4.57 -20.29
CA MET A 379 3.55 -3.33 -21.08
C MET A 379 4.80 -2.50 -20.81
N ALA A 380 5.39 -2.62 -19.63
CA ALA A 380 6.67 -2.01 -19.31
C ALA A 380 7.51 -2.91 -18.41
N LEU A 381 8.82 -2.91 -18.62
CA LEU A 381 9.79 -3.61 -17.80
C LEU A 381 10.87 -2.62 -17.35
N ASN A 382 11.02 -2.47 -16.04
CA ASN A 382 12.03 -1.60 -15.42
C ASN A 382 12.11 -0.17 -16.00
N GLY A 383 10.95 0.46 -16.23
CA GLY A 383 10.83 1.81 -16.78
C GLY A 383 10.84 1.88 -18.32
N VAL A 384 11.16 0.77 -18.99
CA VAL A 384 11.18 0.69 -20.47
C VAL A 384 9.83 0.21 -20.97
N SER A 385 9.19 1.00 -21.84
CA SER A 385 7.98 0.60 -22.56
C SER A 385 8.31 -0.50 -23.57
N ILE A 386 7.53 -1.59 -23.53
CA ILE A 386 7.68 -2.72 -24.45
C ILE A 386 6.43 -2.94 -25.29
N VAL A 387 5.46 -2.02 -25.28
CA VAL A 387 4.14 -2.17 -25.94
C VAL A 387 4.22 -2.46 -27.45
N GLU A 388 5.27 -2.02 -28.13
CA GLU A 388 5.48 -2.27 -29.56
C GLU A 388 6.00 -3.67 -29.86
N GLN A 389 6.48 -4.40 -28.84
CA GLN A 389 6.92 -5.77 -29.04
C GLN A 389 5.73 -6.70 -29.29
N PRO A 390 5.93 -7.76 -30.11
CA PRO A 390 4.94 -8.80 -30.31
C PRO A 390 4.43 -9.38 -28.99
N PHE A 391 3.13 -9.72 -28.92
CA PHE A 391 2.53 -10.36 -27.75
C PHE A 391 3.33 -11.57 -27.26
N CYS A 392 3.82 -12.42 -28.16
CA CYS A 392 4.61 -13.60 -27.80
C CYS A 392 5.86 -13.28 -26.97
N GLU A 393 6.54 -12.17 -27.27
CA GLU A 393 7.72 -11.70 -26.55
C GLU A 393 7.32 -11.18 -25.17
N ARG A 394 6.33 -10.30 -25.11
CA ARG A 394 5.81 -9.71 -23.86
C ARG A 394 5.30 -10.80 -22.92
N TRP A 395 4.60 -11.79 -23.45
CA TRP A 395 4.09 -12.95 -22.73
C TRP A 395 5.21 -13.84 -22.17
N ARG A 396 6.25 -14.13 -22.97
CA ARG A 396 7.43 -14.91 -22.53
C ARG A 396 8.19 -14.18 -21.42
N MET A 397 8.31 -12.86 -21.51
CA MET A 397 9.01 -12.06 -20.52
C MET A 397 8.33 -12.08 -19.14
N ILE A 398 7.02 -12.32 -19.04
CA ILE A 398 6.34 -12.47 -17.74
C ILE A 398 6.96 -13.61 -16.93
N ASP A 399 7.16 -14.78 -17.57
CA ASP A 399 7.78 -15.92 -16.88
C ASP A 399 9.25 -15.67 -16.61
N LYS A 400 9.98 -15.16 -17.60
CA LYS A 400 11.43 -14.98 -17.49
C LYS A 400 11.81 -13.91 -16.46
N GLU A 401 11.13 -12.77 -16.47
CA GLU A 401 11.55 -11.57 -15.73
C GLU A 401 10.77 -11.37 -14.43
N VAL A 402 9.56 -11.93 -14.25
CA VAL A 402 8.74 -11.70 -13.05
C VAL A 402 8.49 -12.99 -12.25
N ILE A 403 7.93 -14.02 -12.89
CA ILE A 403 7.55 -15.26 -12.19
C ILE A 403 8.77 -16.11 -11.84
N GLY A 404 9.72 -16.25 -12.77
CA GLY A 404 10.94 -17.03 -12.63
C GLY A 404 11.79 -16.57 -11.45
N PRO A 405 12.18 -15.28 -11.35
CA PRO A 405 12.95 -14.76 -10.23
C PRO A 405 12.27 -14.95 -8.88
N ARG A 406 10.95 -14.71 -8.80
CA ARG A 406 10.18 -14.95 -7.57
C ARG A 406 10.19 -16.42 -7.17
N ASN A 407 10.01 -17.34 -8.11
CA ASN A 407 10.06 -18.77 -7.83
C ASN A 407 11.45 -19.24 -7.41
N HIS A 408 12.50 -18.74 -8.05
CA HIS A 408 13.89 -19.06 -7.71
C HIS A 408 14.24 -18.56 -6.30
N GLU A 409 13.93 -17.30 -5.99
CA GLU A 409 14.17 -16.75 -4.64
C GLU A 409 13.36 -17.51 -3.58
N ARG A 410 12.09 -17.83 -3.86
CA ARG A 410 11.27 -18.64 -2.95
C ARG A 410 11.87 -20.01 -2.70
N GLN A 411 12.31 -20.73 -3.74
CA GLN A 411 12.95 -22.04 -3.58
C GLN A 411 14.23 -21.95 -2.76
N HIS A 412 15.08 -20.95 -3.05
CA HIS A 412 16.29 -20.71 -2.29
C HIS A 412 16.00 -20.38 -0.81
N ILE A 413 14.96 -19.60 -0.52
CA ILE A 413 14.53 -19.31 0.85
C ILE A 413 14.03 -20.57 1.55
N CYS A 414 13.15 -21.36 0.91
CA CYS A 414 12.62 -22.59 1.50
C CYS A 414 13.71 -23.63 1.77
N GLN A 415 14.78 -23.66 0.98
CA GLN A 415 15.93 -24.53 1.17
C GLN A 415 16.93 -23.99 2.20
N SER A 416 16.90 -22.69 2.48
CA SER A 416 17.74 -22.08 3.51
C SER A 416 17.17 -22.39 4.90
N GLY A 417 18.03 -22.76 5.86
CA GLY A 417 17.62 -23.03 7.25
C GLY A 417 17.19 -21.78 8.05
N ASN A 418 17.16 -20.60 7.44
CA ASN A 418 16.75 -19.34 8.05
C ASN A 418 16.03 -18.46 7.02
N PRO A 419 14.72 -18.65 6.81
CA PRO A 419 13.98 -17.96 5.76
C PRO A 419 13.72 -16.50 6.14
N TYR A 420 14.44 -15.57 5.52
CA TYR A 420 14.30 -14.14 5.84
C TYR A 420 12.99 -13.50 5.30
N TYR A 421 12.23 -14.17 4.43
CA TYR A 421 10.98 -13.64 3.84
C TYR A 421 9.95 -14.75 3.61
N ARG A 422 8.69 -14.48 3.95
CA ARG A 422 7.56 -15.41 3.94
C ARG A 422 6.62 -15.12 2.78
N TYR A 423 6.79 -15.85 1.67
CA TYR A 423 5.95 -15.69 0.46
C TYR A 423 4.49 -16.09 0.68
N GLU A 424 4.22 -16.95 1.66
CA GLU A 424 2.90 -17.41 2.08
C GLU A 424 2.06 -16.34 2.79
N CYS A 425 2.71 -15.29 3.32
CA CYS A 425 2.04 -14.15 3.94
C CYS A 425 1.63 -13.07 2.92
N GLU A 426 2.05 -13.20 1.65
CA GLU A 426 1.63 -12.26 0.61
C GLU A 426 0.12 -12.35 0.34
N PRO A 427 -0.54 -11.23 -0.01
CA PRO A 427 -2.00 -11.16 -0.13
C PRO A 427 -2.60 -12.03 -1.24
N PHE A 428 -1.81 -12.44 -2.23
CA PHE A 428 -2.21 -13.32 -3.33
C PHE A 428 -1.00 -13.94 -4.01
N ARG A 429 -1.22 -15.08 -4.69
CA ARG A 429 -0.19 -15.72 -5.53
C ARG A 429 -0.21 -15.16 -6.93
N MET A 430 0.88 -15.32 -7.67
CA MET A 430 0.99 -14.87 -9.06
C MET A 430 1.25 -16.04 -10.00
N ARG A 431 0.64 -15.99 -11.19
CA ARG A 431 0.84 -16.99 -12.24
C ARG A 431 0.69 -16.33 -13.61
N ARG A 432 1.53 -16.72 -14.57
CA ARG A 432 1.30 -16.38 -15.98
C ARG A 432 0.11 -17.17 -16.52
N LYS A 433 -0.82 -16.48 -17.17
CA LYS A 433 -1.95 -17.09 -17.88
C LYS A 433 -1.44 -17.75 -19.16
N ASN A 434 -1.81 -19.02 -19.35
CA ASN A 434 -1.38 -19.78 -20.52
C ASN A 434 -2.27 -19.48 -21.73
N PHE A 435 -1.67 -19.55 -22.91
CA PHE A 435 -2.31 -19.35 -24.20
C PHE A 435 -1.99 -20.56 -25.08
N TRP A 436 -2.96 -21.03 -25.84
CA TRP A 436 -2.86 -22.22 -26.68
C TRP A 436 -3.22 -21.90 -28.13
N LEU A 437 -2.71 -22.70 -29.06
CA LEU A 437 -3.06 -22.62 -30.47
C LEU A 437 -4.57 -22.82 -30.68
N LEU A 438 -5.13 -22.19 -31.72
CA LEU A 438 -6.55 -22.34 -32.08
C LEU A 438 -6.99 -23.79 -32.24
N SER A 439 -6.12 -24.66 -32.77
CA SER A 439 -6.38 -26.09 -32.92
C SER A 439 -6.67 -26.81 -31.58
N THR A 440 -6.18 -26.26 -30.47
CA THR A 440 -6.33 -26.81 -29.12
C THR A 440 -7.56 -26.28 -28.37
N VAL A 441 -8.30 -25.31 -28.94
CA VAL A 441 -9.46 -24.67 -28.30
C VAL A 441 -10.49 -25.70 -27.82
N ARG A 442 -10.73 -26.78 -28.58
CA ARG A 442 -11.65 -27.85 -28.17
C ARG A 442 -11.23 -28.51 -26.85
N LYS A 443 -9.92 -28.71 -26.64
CA LYS A 443 -9.40 -29.26 -25.37
C LYS A 443 -9.48 -28.23 -24.25
N VAL A 444 -9.20 -26.96 -24.55
CA VAL A 444 -9.36 -25.87 -23.58
C VAL A 444 -10.79 -25.82 -23.04
N LEU A 445 -11.79 -25.92 -23.91
CA LEU A 445 -13.21 -25.89 -23.51
C LEU A 445 -13.66 -27.16 -22.77
N LYS A 446 -13.23 -28.35 -23.21
CA LYS A 446 -13.77 -29.63 -22.71
C LYS A 446 -12.98 -30.26 -21.57
N GLU A 447 -11.69 -29.97 -21.46
CA GLU A 447 -10.78 -30.59 -20.50
C GLU A 447 -10.30 -29.53 -19.51
N LEU A 448 -9.68 -28.45 -20.00
CA LEU A 448 -9.05 -27.46 -19.11
C LEU A 448 -10.06 -26.67 -18.27
N ILE A 449 -11.06 -26.03 -18.90
CA ILE A 449 -12.00 -25.15 -18.19
C ILE A 449 -12.73 -25.88 -17.04
N PRO A 450 -13.25 -27.11 -17.24
CA PRO A 450 -13.85 -27.88 -16.16
C PRO A 450 -12.90 -28.25 -15.02
N GLU A 451 -11.59 -28.33 -15.27
CA GLU A 451 -10.56 -28.64 -14.27
C GLU A 451 -10.02 -27.40 -13.53
N LEU A 452 -10.45 -26.19 -13.91
CA LEU A 452 -9.99 -24.97 -13.25
C LEU A 452 -10.54 -24.89 -11.82
N SER A 453 -9.71 -24.35 -10.92
CA SER A 453 -10.08 -24.06 -9.53
C SER A 453 -10.90 -22.78 -9.38
N HIS A 454 -11.20 -22.08 -10.47
CA HIS A 454 -11.92 -20.81 -10.53
C HIS A 454 -12.85 -20.80 -11.74
N GLU A 455 -13.89 -19.97 -11.71
CA GLU A 455 -14.90 -19.93 -12.77
C GLU A 455 -14.38 -19.28 -14.06
N ALA A 456 -14.94 -19.72 -15.20
CA ALA A 456 -14.61 -19.20 -16.51
C ALA A 456 -15.86 -19.18 -17.41
N ASP A 457 -16.12 -18.03 -18.03
CA ASP A 457 -17.37 -17.78 -18.79
C ASP A 457 -17.15 -17.74 -20.32
N GLY A 458 -15.98 -18.16 -20.80
CA GLY A 458 -15.71 -18.25 -22.23
C GLY A 458 -14.24 -18.26 -22.60
N LEU A 459 -13.91 -17.60 -23.71
CA LEU A 459 -12.58 -17.58 -24.32
C LEU A 459 -12.13 -16.14 -24.65
N ILE A 460 -10.82 -15.94 -24.60
CA ILE A 460 -10.15 -14.75 -25.12
C ILE A 460 -9.20 -15.18 -26.24
N PHE A 461 -9.24 -14.46 -27.35
CA PHE A 461 -8.34 -14.67 -28.49
C PHE A 461 -7.41 -13.47 -28.65
N GLN A 462 -6.11 -13.73 -28.61
CA GLN A 462 -5.05 -12.74 -28.71
C GLN A 462 -4.20 -13.01 -29.96
N GLY A 463 -3.95 -11.98 -30.76
CA GLY A 463 -3.03 -12.06 -31.89
C GLY A 463 -1.59 -12.27 -31.41
N TRP A 464 -0.92 -13.30 -31.91
CA TRP A 464 0.39 -13.74 -31.41
C TRP A 464 1.52 -12.73 -31.68
N LEU A 465 1.41 -12.01 -32.78
CA LEU A 465 2.38 -11.01 -33.22
C LEU A 465 1.90 -9.58 -32.97
N ASP A 466 0.76 -9.41 -32.31
CA ASP A 466 0.14 -8.10 -32.15
C ASP A 466 0.86 -7.28 -31.07
N PRO A 467 1.11 -5.98 -31.31
CA PRO A 467 1.56 -5.08 -30.25
C PRO A 467 0.44 -4.86 -29.23
N TYR A 468 0.77 -4.32 -28.05
CA TYR A 468 -0.24 -3.89 -27.10
C TYR A 468 -0.98 -2.66 -27.63
N VAL A 469 -2.30 -2.72 -27.67
CA VAL A 469 -3.15 -1.59 -28.09
C VAL A 469 -3.96 -1.12 -26.88
N PRO A 470 -3.68 0.07 -26.33
CA PRO A 470 -4.47 0.58 -25.21
C PRO A 470 -5.91 0.87 -25.63
N LEU A 471 -6.83 0.87 -24.67
CA LEU A 471 -8.27 1.04 -24.92
C LEU A 471 -8.84 -0.06 -25.83
N THR A 472 -9.87 0.22 -26.60
CA THR A 472 -10.50 -0.76 -27.49
C THR A 472 -9.52 -1.31 -28.51
N HIS A 473 -9.36 -2.63 -28.54
CA HIS A 473 -8.51 -3.32 -29.49
C HIS A 473 -9.34 -4.28 -30.34
N ASP A 474 -9.54 -3.92 -31.61
CA ASP A 474 -10.35 -4.71 -32.54
C ASP A 474 -9.75 -6.08 -32.88
N GLY A 475 -8.45 -6.27 -32.63
CA GLY A 475 -7.75 -7.54 -32.78
C GLY A 475 -7.81 -8.44 -31.54
N LEU A 476 -8.19 -7.93 -30.38
CA LEU A 476 -8.35 -8.73 -29.16
C LEU A 476 -9.82 -9.12 -29.01
N LEU A 477 -10.13 -10.41 -29.13
CA LEU A 477 -11.50 -10.89 -29.22
C LEU A 477 -11.91 -11.63 -27.94
N LYS A 478 -13.16 -11.45 -27.52
CA LYS A 478 -13.78 -12.25 -26.46
C LYS A 478 -14.97 -13.04 -27.00
N TRP A 479 -15.09 -14.28 -26.56
CA TRP A 479 -16.25 -15.13 -26.80
C TRP A 479 -16.80 -15.62 -25.47
N LYS A 480 -18.12 -15.71 -25.36
CA LYS A 480 -18.83 -16.25 -24.20
C LYS A 480 -19.79 -17.34 -24.65
N TYR A 481 -20.09 -18.26 -23.74
CA TYR A 481 -21.17 -19.22 -23.96
C TYR A 481 -22.50 -18.48 -24.23
N PRO A 482 -23.32 -18.91 -25.20
CA PRO A 482 -24.61 -18.29 -25.50
C PRO A 482 -25.47 -18.07 -24.24
N GLU A 483 -25.54 -19.09 -23.38
CA GLU A 483 -26.28 -19.13 -22.12
C GLU A 483 -25.73 -18.17 -21.04
N MET A 484 -24.47 -17.75 -21.16
CA MET A 484 -23.82 -16.80 -20.25
C MET A 484 -23.92 -15.34 -20.73
N ASN A 485 -24.60 -15.08 -21.84
CA ASN A 485 -24.90 -13.71 -22.28
C ASN A 485 -26.18 -13.24 -21.59
N SER A 486 -26.03 -12.38 -20.58
CA SER A 486 -27.15 -11.68 -19.94
C SER A 486 -27.40 -10.32 -20.60
N VAL A 487 -28.65 -9.87 -20.50
CA VAL A 487 -29.08 -8.52 -20.89
C VAL A 487 -29.91 -7.99 -19.74
N ASP A 488 -29.57 -6.80 -19.24
CA ASP A 488 -30.32 -6.15 -18.17
C ASP A 488 -31.56 -5.47 -18.74
N PHE A 489 -32.72 -5.81 -18.18
CA PHE A 489 -33.99 -5.17 -18.48
C PHE A 489 -34.51 -4.44 -17.24
N LEU A 490 -35.18 -3.31 -17.47
CA LEU A 490 -36.01 -2.68 -16.46
C LEU A 490 -37.46 -3.13 -16.66
N PHE A 491 -38.00 -3.83 -15.67
CA PHE A 491 -39.38 -4.28 -15.65
C PHE A 491 -40.20 -3.37 -14.74
N GLU A 492 -41.24 -2.73 -15.29
CA GLU A 492 -42.16 -1.86 -14.55
C GLU A 492 -43.59 -2.39 -14.70
N VAL A 493 -44.35 -2.39 -13.60
CA VAL A 493 -45.78 -2.74 -13.60
C VAL A 493 -46.56 -1.47 -13.31
N VAL A 494 -47.33 -1.00 -14.29
CA VAL A 494 -48.17 0.21 -14.20
C VAL A 494 -49.60 -0.15 -14.52
N ASP A 495 -50.53 0.07 -13.58
CA ASP A 495 -51.97 -0.19 -13.76
C ASP A 495 -52.27 -1.59 -14.34
N SER A 496 -51.61 -2.62 -13.80
CA SER A 496 -51.70 -4.03 -14.24
C SER A 496 -51.14 -4.31 -15.64
N ARG A 497 -50.39 -3.37 -16.23
CA ARG A 497 -49.64 -3.56 -17.48
C ARG A 497 -48.17 -3.81 -17.17
N GLU A 498 -47.67 -4.91 -17.72
CA GLU A 498 -46.26 -5.29 -17.67
C GLU A 498 -45.50 -4.55 -18.78
N LEU A 499 -44.53 -3.71 -18.41
CA LEU A 499 -43.70 -2.95 -19.34
C LEU A 499 -42.24 -3.39 -19.17
N LEU A 500 -41.61 -3.79 -20.27
CA LEU A 500 -40.21 -4.19 -20.30
C LEU A 500 -39.39 -3.16 -21.09
N TYR A 501 -38.36 -2.61 -20.47
CA TYR A 501 -37.47 -1.63 -21.09
C TYR A 501 -36.05 -2.19 -21.22
N LEU A 502 -35.45 -1.99 -22.38
CA LEU A 502 -34.03 -2.19 -22.62
C LEU A 502 -33.30 -0.85 -22.55
N HIS A 503 -32.15 -0.81 -21.90
CA HIS A 503 -31.33 0.39 -21.83
C HIS A 503 -30.41 0.48 -23.06
N GLU A 504 -30.83 1.24 -24.08
CA GLU A 504 -30.08 1.40 -25.33
C GLU A 504 -29.47 2.81 -25.39
N ARG A 505 -28.13 2.91 -25.31
CA ARG A 505 -27.37 4.17 -25.43
C ARG A 505 -27.84 5.29 -24.49
N GLY A 506 -28.18 4.96 -23.24
CA GLY A 506 -28.61 5.94 -22.24
C GLY A 506 -30.10 6.30 -22.29
N LYS A 507 -30.90 5.64 -23.14
CA LYS A 507 -32.35 5.84 -23.22
C LYS A 507 -33.08 4.55 -22.88
N LYS A 508 -34.18 4.66 -22.13
CA LYS A 508 -35.14 3.56 -21.94
C LYS A 508 -35.87 3.34 -23.26
N LYS A 509 -35.71 2.15 -23.85
CA LYS A 509 -36.46 1.73 -25.04
C LYS A 509 -37.48 0.68 -24.63
N LEU A 510 -38.76 0.98 -24.82
CA LEU A 510 -39.85 0.04 -24.55
C LEU A 510 -39.77 -1.12 -25.54
N MET A 511 -39.81 -2.35 -25.02
CA MET A 511 -39.86 -3.57 -25.82
C MET A 511 -41.32 -3.99 -26.05
N GLU A 512 -42.01 -3.25 -26.91
CA GLU A 512 -43.41 -3.51 -27.26
C GLU A 512 -43.63 -4.96 -27.73
N GLY A 513 -44.73 -5.57 -27.27
CA GLY A 513 -45.12 -6.94 -27.65
C GLY A 513 -44.40 -8.07 -26.90
N ASN A 514 -43.55 -7.77 -25.92
CA ASN A 514 -42.88 -8.78 -25.09
C ASN A 514 -43.60 -8.91 -23.74
N ARG A 515 -43.75 -10.14 -23.24
CA ARG A 515 -44.35 -10.44 -21.93
C ARG A 515 -43.33 -11.16 -21.05
N VAL A 516 -43.32 -10.83 -19.77
CA VAL A 516 -42.43 -11.48 -18.79
C VAL A 516 -43.21 -12.60 -18.11
N VAL A 517 -42.65 -13.81 -18.08
CA VAL A 517 -43.23 -14.94 -17.35
C VAL A 517 -42.20 -15.40 -16.33
N PHE A 518 -42.52 -15.27 -15.05
CA PHE A 518 -41.70 -15.83 -13.98
C PHE A 518 -42.02 -17.32 -13.86
N PRO A 519 -41.03 -18.22 -13.93
CA PRO A 519 -41.24 -19.63 -13.61
C PRO A 519 -41.70 -19.71 -12.15
N GLY A 520 -42.87 -20.32 -11.94
CA GLY A 520 -43.44 -20.56 -10.61
C GLY A 520 -42.85 -21.78 -9.92
#